data_AF-A0A1G1PCU4-F1
#
_entry.id   AF-A0A1G1PCU4-F1
#
_cell.length_a   1.000
_cell.length_b   1.000
_cell.length_c   1.000
_cell.angle_alpha   90.00
_cell.angle_beta   90.00
_cell.angle_gamma   90.00
#
_symmetry.space_group_name_H-M   'P 1'
#
loop_
_entity.id
_entity.type
_entity.pdbx_description
1 polymer ?
#
loop_
_entity_poly.entity_id
_entity_poly.type
_entity_poly.pdbx_seq_one_letter_code
_entity_poly.pdbx_strand_id
1 'polypeptide(L)'
;MVQSIVKLQKNKNITLPMWLIRRFRIAAGDFVRLQETREGILLKPGKLIDPSQAYFWTKEWQQGEREVEEERRQGKVKRFRSMKELVKDLDR
;
A
#
# COMPACT_ATOMS: atom_id res chain seq x y z
N MET A 1 -27.46 2.91 -9.30
CA MET A 1 -26.57 3.40 -8.24
C MET A 1 -27.36 3.32 -6.94
N VAL A 2 -26.86 2.61 -5.91
CA VAL A 2 -27.60 2.43 -4.65
C VAL A 2 -26.99 3.38 -3.62
N GLN A 3 -27.81 4.24 -3.04
CA GLN A 3 -27.41 5.19 -2.01
C GLN A 3 -28.15 4.86 -0.72
N SER A 4 -27.51 5.12 0.42
CA SER A 4 -28.13 5.01 1.74
C SER A 4 -27.59 6.10 2.65
N ILE A 5 -28.49 6.76 3.36
CA ILE A 5 -28.12 7.73 4.40
C ILE A 5 -27.91 6.93 5.69
N VAL A 6 -26.75 7.10 6.32
CA VAL A 6 -26.41 6.48 7.60
C VAL A 6 -26.23 7.55 8.67
N LYS A 7 -26.64 7.25 9.90
CA LYS A 7 -26.53 8.17 11.03
C LYS A 7 -25.18 8.00 11.73
N LEU A 8 -24.47 9.10 11.95
CA LEU A 8 -23.31 9.15 12.85
C LEU A 8 -23.78 8.91 14.28
N GLN A 9 -23.24 7.88 14.93
CA GLN A 9 -23.61 7.58 16.31
C GLN A 9 -22.82 8.48 17.28
N LYS A 10 -23.21 8.43 18.57
CA LYS A 10 -22.58 9.21 19.65
C LYS A 10 -21.05 9.02 19.73
N ASN A 11 -20.56 7.83 19.40
CA ASN A 11 -19.13 7.49 19.48
C ASN A 11 -18.38 7.80 18.17
N LYS A 12 -18.91 8.68 17.31
CA LYS A 12 -18.33 9.06 16.01
C LYS A 12 -18.11 7.88 15.06
N ASN A 13 -18.88 6.81 15.21
CA ASN A 13 -18.86 5.66 14.29
C ASN A 13 -20.08 5.68 13.36
N ILE A 14 -19.91 5.03 12.21
CA ILE A 14 -20.98 4.76 11.25
C ILE A 14 -21.09 3.25 11.06
N THR A 15 -22.31 2.75 10.91
CA THR A 15 -22.55 1.34 10.60
C THR A 15 -22.66 1.20 9.08
N LEU A 16 -21.76 0.40 8.49
CA LEU A 16 -21.82 0.11 7.06
C LEU A 16 -23.02 -0.82 6.77
N PRO A 17 -23.88 -0.47 5.81
CA PRO A 17 -24.95 -1.34 5.34
C PRO A 17 -24.45 -2.73 4.92
N MET A 18 -25.26 -3.77 5.19
CA MET A 18 -24.92 -5.17 4.90
C MET A 18 -24.58 -5.41 3.42
N TRP A 19 -25.20 -4.68 2.49
CA TRP A 19 -24.93 -4.83 1.06
C TRP A 19 -23.50 -4.38 0.69
N LEU A 20 -22.95 -3.35 1.34
CA LEU A 20 -21.56 -2.92 1.16
C LEU A 20 -20.60 -3.98 1.69
N ILE A 21 -20.88 -4.49 2.90
CA ILE A 21 -20.11 -5.56 3.54
C ILE A 21 -20.02 -6.79 2.61
N ARG A 22 -21.15 -7.25 2.07
CA ARG A 22 -21.21 -8.41 1.17
C ARG A 22 -20.53 -8.14 -0.18
N ARG A 23 -20.75 -6.96 -0.77
CA ARG A 23 -20.18 -6.60 -2.08
C ARG A 23 -18.66 -6.50 -2.05
N PHE A 24 -18.12 -5.92 -0.98
CA PHE A 24 -16.68 -5.70 -0.83
C PHE A 24 -15.98 -6.76 0.05
N ARG A 25 -16.73 -7.76 0.55
CA ARG A 25 -16.23 -8.85 1.39
C ARG A 25 -15.43 -8.33 2.60
N ILE A 26 -15.96 -7.29 3.25
CA ILE A 26 -15.35 -6.67 4.44
C ILE A 26 -15.67 -7.54 5.66
N ALA A 27 -14.65 -7.92 6.43
CA ALA A 27 -14.80 -8.64 7.69
C ALA A 27 -14.57 -7.72 8.90
N ALA A 28 -15.00 -8.18 10.07
CA ALA A 28 -14.63 -7.51 11.32
C ALA A 28 -13.10 -7.56 11.50
N GLY A 29 -12.48 -6.41 11.78
CA GLY A 29 -11.02 -6.28 11.87
C GLY A 29 -10.33 -5.84 10.58
N ASP A 30 -11.05 -5.77 9.46
CA ASP A 30 -10.52 -5.15 8.24
C ASP A 30 -10.39 -3.63 8.39
N PHE A 31 -9.44 -3.05 7.68
CA PHE A 31 -9.23 -1.61 7.66
C PHE A 31 -10.08 -0.96 6.56
N VAL A 32 -10.46 0.29 6.77
CA VAL A 32 -11.10 1.12 5.74
C VAL A 32 -10.28 2.39 5.61
N ARG A 33 -9.80 2.66 4.39
CA ARG A 33 -9.09 3.89 4.07
C ARG A 33 -10.11 5.01 3.85
N LEU A 34 -9.93 6.11 4.57
CA LEU A 34 -10.67 7.35 4.38
C LEU A 34 -9.83 8.27 3.48
N GLN A 35 -10.45 8.84 2.45
CA GLN A 35 -9.85 9.87 1.61
C GLN A 35 -10.79 11.07 1.52
N GLU A 36 -10.26 12.26 1.81
CA GLU A 36 -10.97 13.51 1.54
C GLU A 36 -10.95 13.80 0.04
N THR A 37 -12.10 14.19 -0.51
CA THR A 37 -12.29 14.54 -1.91
C THR A 37 -13.13 15.81 -2.00
N ARG A 38 -13.23 16.41 -3.19
CA ARG A 38 -14.05 17.61 -3.41
C ARG A 38 -15.55 17.39 -3.13
N GLU A 39 -16.01 16.16 -3.25
CA GLU A 39 -17.43 15.78 -3.10
C GLU A 39 -17.74 15.17 -1.72
N GLY A 40 -16.73 15.06 -0.84
CA GLY A 40 -16.87 14.49 0.49
C GLY A 40 -15.84 13.41 0.80
N ILE A 41 -16.23 12.41 1.59
CA ILE A 41 -15.33 11.37 2.10
C ILE A 41 -15.50 10.08 1.28
N LEU A 42 -14.42 9.63 0.65
CA LEU A 42 -14.37 8.34 -0.04
C LEU A 42 -13.83 7.26 0.91
N LEU A 43 -14.63 6.21 1.10
CA LEU A 43 -14.26 5.02 1.87
C LEU A 43 -13.81 3.91 0.92
N LYS A 44 -12.61 3.39 1.12
CA LYS A 44 -12.09 2.24 0.37
C LYS A 44 -11.79 1.09 1.33
N PRO A 45 -12.24 -0.15 1.05
CA PRO A 45 -11.76 -1.32 1.77
C PRO A 45 -10.23 -1.34 1.70
N GLY A 46 -9.59 -1.39 2.86
CA GLY A 46 -8.15 -1.37 3.00
C GLY A 46 -7.67 -2.72 3.54
N LYS A 47 -6.78 -3.38 2.83
CA LYS A 47 -5.83 -4.27 3.49
C LYS A 47 -4.71 -3.39 4.06
N LEU A 48 -4.11 -3.79 5.18
CA LEU A 48 -3.01 -3.06 5.84
C LEU A 48 -1.83 -2.79 4.88
N ILE A 49 -1.74 -3.60 3.82
CA ILE A 49 -0.76 -3.49 2.74
C ILE A 49 -1.48 -3.02 1.48
N ASP A 50 -0.99 -1.94 0.89
CA ASP A 50 -1.44 -1.47 -0.42
C ASP A 50 -1.23 -2.60 -1.45
N PRO A 51 -2.25 -3.07 -2.18
CA PRO A 51 -2.09 -4.10 -3.20
C PRO A 51 -1.02 -3.76 -4.24
N SER A 52 -0.78 -2.47 -4.52
CA SER A 52 0.27 -2.01 -5.42
C SER A 52 1.69 -2.18 -4.85
N GLN A 53 1.83 -2.41 -3.54
CA GLN A 53 3.09 -2.62 -2.83
C GLN A 53 3.20 -4.04 -2.26
N ALA A 54 2.24 -4.92 -2.57
CA ALA A 54 2.22 -6.30 -2.06
C ALA A 54 3.45 -7.11 -2.51
N TYR A 55 4.03 -6.78 -3.66
CA TYR A 55 5.24 -7.42 -4.19
C TYR A 55 6.46 -7.23 -3.28
N PHE A 56 6.59 -6.08 -2.61
CA PHE A 56 7.70 -5.76 -1.71
C PHE A 56 7.75 -6.68 -0.48
N TRP A 57 6.60 -7.23 -0.08
CA TRP A 57 6.46 -8.10 1.09
C TRP A 57 6.50 -9.59 0.74
N THR A 58 6.76 -9.94 -0.52
CA THR A 58 6.99 -11.33 -0.91
C THR A 58 8.28 -11.85 -0.28
N LYS A 59 8.37 -13.16 0.00
CA LYS A 59 9.56 -13.76 0.62
C LYS A 59 10.78 -13.58 -0.26
N GLU A 60 10.56 -13.66 -1.57
CA GLU A 60 11.53 -13.47 -2.64
C GLU A 60 12.10 -12.05 -2.61
N TRP A 61 11.24 -11.03 -2.55
CA TRP A 61 11.69 -9.63 -2.51
C TRP A 61 12.45 -9.30 -1.23
N GLN A 62 11.94 -9.74 -0.07
CA GLN A 62 12.61 -9.53 1.22
C GLN A 62 13.96 -10.26 1.31
N GLN A 63 14.10 -11.39 0.59
CA GLN A 63 15.36 -12.09 0.49
C GLN A 63 16.39 -11.30 -0.33
N GLY A 64 15.98 -10.76 -1.49
CA GLY A 64 16.82 -9.88 -2.29
C GLY A 64 17.24 -8.61 -1.54
N GLU A 65 16.33 -8.00 -0.78
CA GLU A 65 16.66 -6.83 0.06
C GLU A 65 17.71 -7.17 1.13
N ARG A 66 17.62 -8.35 1.76
CA ARG A 66 18.64 -8.81 2.73
C ARG A 66 20.00 -9.01 2.08
N GLU A 67 20.03 -9.57 0.87
CA GLU A 67 21.27 -9.77 0.11
C GLU A 67 21.91 -8.44 -0.27
N VAL A 68 21.12 -7.49 -0.79
CA VAL A 68 21.58 -6.13 -1.13
C VAL A 68 22.09 -5.37 0.10
N GLU A 69 21.40 -5.46 1.24
CA GLU A 69 21.84 -4.81 2.48
C GLU A 69 23.13 -5.42 3.01
N GLU A 70 23.32 -6.74 2.86
CA GLU A 70 24.57 -7.42 3.22
C GLU A 70 25.72 -6.99 2.28
N GLU A 71 25.49 -6.90 0.98
CA GLU A 71 26.46 -6.38 0.03
C GLU A 71 26.83 -4.92 0.30
N ARG A 72 25.84 -4.09 0.67
CA ARG A 72 26.07 -2.71 1.09
C ARG A 72 26.92 -2.63 2.35
N ARG A 73 26.66 -3.46 3.36
CA ARG A 73 27.47 -3.54 4.59
C ARG A 73 28.90 -3.97 4.31
N GLN A 74 29.07 -4.89 3.36
CA GLN A 74 30.38 -5.35 2.89
C GLN A 74 31.07 -4.34 1.94
N GLY A 75 30.45 -3.18 1.69
CA GLY A 75 31.02 -2.13 0.83
C GLY A 75 31.06 -2.49 -0.65
N LYS A 76 30.33 -3.52 -1.09
CA LYS A 76 30.29 -4.00 -2.49
C LYS A 76 29.37 -3.13 -3.39
N VAL A 77 29.02 -1.93 -2.94
CA VAL A 77 28.19 -0.99 -3.69
C VAL A 77 29.06 0.01 -4.45
N LYS A 78 28.83 0.16 -5.76
CA LYS A 78 29.42 1.24 -6.55
C LYS A 78 28.56 2.50 -6.41
N ARG A 79 29.20 3.65 -6.24
CA ARG A 79 28.54 4.96 -6.31
C ARG A 79 28.98 5.66 -7.59
N PHE A 80 28.01 6.17 -8.33
CA PHE A 80 28.24 6.95 -9.54
C PHE A 80 27.85 8.40 -9.27
N ARG A 81 28.62 9.35 -9.80
CA ARG A 81 28.36 10.79 -9.63
C ARG A 81 27.39 11.32 -10.68
N SER A 82 27.15 10.56 -11.74
CA SER A 82 26.15 10.89 -12.77
C SER A 82 25.57 9.65 -13.44
N MET A 83 24.38 9.81 -14.01
CA MET A 83 23.73 8.77 -14.82
C MET A 83 24.62 8.32 -16.01
N LYS A 84 25.41 9.24 -16.59
CA LYS A 84 26.34 8.93 -17.68
C LYS A 84 27.46 7.97 -17.25
N GLU A 85 27.96 8.12 -16.02
CA GLU A 85 28.97 7.21 -15.47
C GLU A 85 28.40 5.82 -15.21
N LEU A 86 27.15 5.73 -14.74
CA LEU A 86 26.45 4.45 -14.54
C LEU A 86 26.25 3.70 -15.87
N VAL A 87 25.72 4.38 -16.89
CA VAL A 87 25.47 3.77 -18.21
C VAL A 87 26.78 3.23 -18.82
N LYS A 88 27.88 3.97 -18.69
CA LYS A 88 29.19 3.54 -19.19
C LYS A 88 29.74 2.29 -18.49
N ASP A 89 29.41 2.06 -17.21
CA ASP A 89 29.81 0.84 -16.48
C ASP A 89 28.92 -0.36 -16.82
N LEU A 90 27.65 -0.13 -17.17
CA LEU A 90 26.68 -1.16 -17.57
C LEU A 90 26.83 -1.63 -19.03
N ASP A 91 27.25 -0.74 -19.94
CA ASP A 91 27.50 -1.04 -21.36
C ASP A 91 28.84 -1.75 -21.61
N ARG A 92 29.47 -2.30 -20.57
CA ARG A 92 30.78 -2.95 -20.62
C ARG A 92 30.65 -4.46 -20.56
#